data_AF-A0A397JLP9-F1
#
_entry.id   AF-A0A397JLP9-F1
#
_cell.length_a   1.000
_cell.length_b   1.000
_cell.length_c   1.000
_cell.angle_alpha   90.00
_cell.angle_beta   90.00
_cell.angle_gamma   90.00
#
_symmetry.space_group_name_H-M   'P 1'
#
loop_
_entity.id
_entity.type
_entity.pdbx_description
1 polymer ?
#
loop_
_entity_poly.entity_id
_entity_poly.type
_entity_poly.pdbx_seq_one_letter_code
_entity_poly.pdbx_strand_id
1 'polypeptide(L)'
;MSNNIPLPSVEEVKSWSPKEVITFLEIKKDELFLRDIHIKVIEDQKVTGRAFLELNADKLMQDGLNRGPAKIIAGLVKEIKNEGQENLKRLFDEFEEELNNIRNTFREEIAEIKNKLDKLNEMSREIKKIRLFNEVAWFSAPGSVTVTEKGNFVRLQGVCIDFPLKLTITTQRKEYGMFTDPPSPKVSVNILQEYFINECKQLQRSKNSKLVVEDVYSIPLLATRNPDFVFIAKGCPLDALHVVAVGEIKKQVNNKFSNADVGQAVSFGEKVLQLQPWRSYVYVVLTDCKLIVIYKVTRCNFNNEGTRFSYEYVLPANLNYESKDCPPNGWKYLVTIMECDQEKLGWVDPLLKFDSDTVRLVRSISAGRTSIVYEGKLNETNTVVVKLAKDEKYLSCFEREKSVLENLNTSPHIPKLLLYNKNSLVTIPLGTKVENLQKNDIKNIIETLKTAHLQNIVHMDLRKYNFIRNNDKILIIDWGYSVSKNDVGKFSGALECMPDDILKSLANGEQITYSPSIDLICLVRSFYLMLHNPTNSEMMKISFDGISDFKSRVKCLLDFWSSHGTSDLWQKIYKEANDLNYDNLIKELEELF
;
A
#
# COMPACT_ATOMS: atom_id res chain seq x y z
N MET A 1 -46.28 51.17 5.26
CA MET A 1 -46.08 50.47 3.97
C MET A 1 -45.41 51.46 3.04
N SER A 2 -44.09 51.37 2.85
CA SER A 2 -43.35 52.21 1.90
C SER A 2 -43.30 51.50 0.56
N ASN A 3 -44.05 52.01 -0.42
CA ASN A 3 -43.94 51.57 -1.81
C ASN A 3 -42.58 52.04 -2.34
N ASN A 4 -41.61 51.13 -2.50
CA ASN A 4 -40.37 51.41 -3.21
C ASN A 4 -40.68 51.56 -4.71
N ILE A 5 -41.01 52.78 -5.11
CA ILE A 5 -41.20 53.13 -6.52
C ILE A 5 -39.81 53.21 -7.17
N PRO A 6 -39.55 52.43 -8.24
CA PRO A 6 -38.27 52.44 -8.94
C PRO A 6 -37.96 53.82 -9.52
N LEU A 7 -36.67 54.15 -9.62
CA LEU A 7 -36.24 55.40 -10.25
C LEU A 7 -36.61 55.40 -11.75
N PRO A 8 -37.10 56.52 -12.29
CA PRO A 8 -37.43 56.67 -13.71
C PRO A 8 -36.16 56.69 -14.57
N SER A 9 -36.31 56.38 -15.85
CA SER A 9 -35.21 56.53 -16.82
C SER A 9 -34.95 58.00 -17.18
N VAL A 10 -33.73 58.32 -17.61
CA VAL A 10 -33.37 59.69 -18.04
C VAL A 10 -34.27 60.18 -19.18
N GLU A 11 -34.62 59.31 -20.12
CA GLU A 11 -35.46 59.60 -21.28
C GLU A 11 -36.90 59.93 -20.88
N GLU A 12 -37.43 59.22 -19.88
CA GLU A 12 -38.73 59.49 -19.30
C GLU A 12 -38.74 60.86 -18.61
N VAL A 13 -37.73 61.14 -17.75
CA VAL A 13 -37.63 62.41 -17.01
C VAL A 13 -37.50 63.60 -17.96
N LYS A 14 -36.78 63.48 -19.08
CA LYS A 14 -36.68 64.55 -20.10
C LYS A 14 -38.03 64.97 -20.67
N SER A 15 -39.05 64.12 -20.62
CA SER A 15 -40.39 64.42 -21.15
C SER A 15 -41.30 65.10 -20.13
N TRP A 16 -40.89 65.18 -18.85
CA TRP A 16 -41.75 65.68 -17.78
C TRP A 16 -42.02 67.18 -17.86
N SER A 17 -43.29 67.52 -17.71
CA SER A 17 -43.78 68.85 -17.36
C SER A 17 -43.38 69.22 -15.93
N PRO A 18 -43.43 70.52 -15.57
CA PRO A 18 -43.15 70.94 -14.19
C PRO A 18 -44.03 70.24 -13.16
N LYS A 19 -45.30 69.95 -13.49
CA LYS A 19 -46.22 69.26 -12.59
C LYS A 19 -45.79 67.82 -12.30
N GLU A 20 -45.22 67.13 -13.30
CA GLU A 20 -44.73 65.76 -13.14
C GLU A 20 -43.46 65.71 -12.29
N VAL A 21 -42.56 66.70 -12.43
CA VAL A 21 -41.39 66.85 -11.54
C VAL A 21 -41.82 67.01 -10.09
N ILE A 22 -42.80 67.88 -9.82
CA ILE A 22 -43.32 68.09 -8.46
C ILE A 22 -44.01 66.84 -7.93
N THR A 23 -44.83 66.17 -8.75
CA THR A 23 -45.49 64.93 -8.36
C THR A 23 -44.48 63.85 -7.95
N PHE A 24 -43.39 63.71 -8.70
CA PHE A 24 -42.33 62.76 -8.39
C PHE A 24 -41.62 63.11 -7.07
N LEU A 25 -41.29 64.38 -6.83
CA LEU A 25 -40.66 64.81 -5.59
C LEU A 25 -41.58 64.66 -4.38
N GLU A 26 -42.89 64.86 -4.54
CA GLU A 26 -43.89 64.60 -3.49
C GLU A 26 -43.98 63.12 -3.15
N ILE A 27 -43.96 62.24 -4.16
CA ILE A 27 -43.93 60.79 -3.96
C ILE A 27 -42.68 60.36 -3.18
N LYS A 28 -41.53 60.96 -3.48
CA LYS A 28 -40.24 60.66 -2.83
C LYS A 28 -39.96 61.49 -1.58
N LYS A 29 -40.89 62.36 -1.17
CA LYS A 29 -40.69 63.37 -0.14
C LYS A 29 -40.23 62.79 1.20
N ASP A 30 -40.90 61.73 1.67
CA ASP A 30 -40.58 61.09 2.94
C ASP A 30 -39.23 60.38 2.89
N GLU A 31 -38.91 59.72 1.77
CA GLU A 31 -37.63 59.04 1.54
C GLU A 31 -36.45 60.03 1.51
N LEU A 32 -36.67 61.20 0.92
CA LEU A 32 -35.68 62.26 0.78
C LEU A 32 -35.69 63.26 1.94
N PHE A 33 -36.53 63.05 2.96
CA PHE A 33 -36.71 63.94 4.10
C PHE A 33 -36.98 65.41 3.69
N LEU A 34 -37.75 65.60 2.61
CA LEU A 34 -38.14 66.91 2.11
C LEU A 34 -39.41 67.41 2.83
N ARG A 35 -39.55 68.74 2.93
CA ARG A 35 -40.75 69.40 3.47
C ARG A 35 -41.46 70.12 2.33
N ASP A 36 -42.75 70.42 2.49
CA ASP A 36 -43.55 71.13 1.47
C ASP A 36 -42.88 72.42 1.00
N ILE A 37 -42.26 73.16 1.94
CA ILE A 37 -41.54 74.39 1.62
C ILE A 37 -40.34 74.18 0.68
N HIS A 38 -39.71 73.01 0.70
CA HIS A 38 -38.60 72.70 -0.19
C HIS A 38 -39.11 72.39 -1.61
N ILE A 39 -40.22 71.65 -1.72
CA ILE A 39 -40.81 71.31 -3.03
C ILE A 39 -41.43 72.55 -3.68
N LYS A 40 -42.04 73.43 -2.86
CA LYS A 40 -42.60 74.70 -3.32
C LYS A 40 -41.56 75.61 -4.00
N VAL A 41 -40.32 75.63 -3.52
CA VAL A 41 -39.24 76.40 -4.18
C VAL A 41 -39.00 75.89 -5.61
N ILE A 42 -39.04 74.57 -5.83
CA ILE A 42 -38.90 73.98 -7.18
C ILE A 42 -40.14 74.28 -8.04
N GLU A 43 -41.32 74.28 -7.42
CA GLU A 43 -42.59 74.59 -8.08
C GLU A 43 -42.64 76.04 -8.58
N ASP A 44 -42.23 76.99 -7.74
CA ASP A 44 -42.20 78.42 -8.06
C ASP A 44 -41.25 78.73 -9.22
N GLN A 45 -40.16 77.96 -9.37
CA GLN A 45 -39.21 78.05 -10.48
C GLN A 45 -39.69 77.35 -11.77
N LYS A 46 -40.83 76.65 -11.73
CA LYS A 46 -41.43 75.95 -12.88
C LYS A 46 -40.45 75.01 -13.60
N VAL A 47 -39.65 74.28 -12.83
CA VAL A 47 -38.58 73.40 -13.35
C VAL A 47 -39.17 72.27 -14.19
N THR A 48 -38.82 72.21 -15.48
CA THR A 48 -39.18 71.09 -16.37
C THR A 48 -38.27 69.89 -16.16
N GLY A 49 -38.64 68.71 -16.64
CA GLY A 49 -37.84 67.49 -16.48
C GLY A 49 -36.41 67.57 -17.03
N ARG A 50 -36.20 68.27 -18.16
CA ARG A 50 -34.85 68.54 -18.67
C ARG A 50 -34.04 69.42 -17.72
N ALA A 51 -34.64 70.50 -17.25
CA ALA A 51 -34.00 71.42 -16.30
C ALA A 51 -33.73 70.72 -14.96
N PHE A 52 -34.63 69.83 -14.52
CA PHE A 52 -34.49 69.02 -13.32
C PHE A 52 -33.23 68.15 -13.38
N LEU A 53 -32.98 67.50 -14.52
CA LEU A 53 -31.76 66.72 -14.72
C LEU A 53 -30.49 67.58 -14.71
N GLU A 54 -30.57 68.90 -14.93
CA GLU A 54 -29.40 69.79 -14.91
C GLU A 54 -29.18 70.49 -13.56
N LEU A 55 -30.02 70.20 -12.57
CA LEU A 55 -29.88 70.73 -11.23
C LEU A 55 -28.64 70.16 -10.54
N ASN A 56 -27.94 71.04 -9.84
CA ASN A 56 -26.88 70.70 -8.91
C ASN A 56 -27.11 71.47 -7.60
N ALA A 57 -26.36 71.12 -6.56
CA ALA A 57 -26.57 71.71 -5.24
C ALA A 57 -26.42 73.24 -5.24
N ASP A 58 -25.52 73.80 -6.06
CA ASP A 58 -25.26 75.24 -6.09
C ASP A 58 -26.41 76.02 -6.75
N LYS A 59 -26.95 75.53 -7.87
CA LYS A 59 -28.13 76.13 -8.52
C LYS A 59 -29.35 76.11 -7.59
N LEU A 60 -29.59 74.97 -6.94
CA LEU A 60 -30.68 74.82 -5.97
C LEU A 60 -30.53 75.77 -4.78
N MET A 61 -29.31 76.01 -4.31
CA MET A 61 -29.05 76.98 -3.25
C MET A 61 -29.27 78.43 -3.72
N GLN A 62 -28.94 78.74 -4.97
CA GLN A 62 -29.23 80.07 -5.56
C GLN A 62 -30.74 80.32 -5.68
N ASP A 63 -31.53 79.27 -5.96
CA ASP A 63 -32.99 79.34 -6.04
C ASP A 63 -33.68 79.44 -4.66
N GLY A 64 -32.90 79.46 -3.57
CA GLY A 64 -33.38 79.65 -2.20
C GLY A 64 -33.51 78.38 -1.36
N LEU A 65 -33.02 77.24 -1.85
CA LEU A 65 -33.06 75.98 -1.10
C LEU A 65 -31.89 75.89 -0.08
N ASN A 66 -32.19 75.42 1.13
CA ASN A 66 -31.14 75.20 2.14
C ASN A 66 -30.16 74.11 1.68
N ARG A 67 -28.89 74.21 2.12
CA ARG A 67 -27.78 73.33 1.74
C ARG A 67 -28.09 71.83 1.85
N GLY A 68 -28.87 71.42 2.86
CA GLY A 68 -29.26 70.02 3.05
C GLY A 68 -30.18 69.52 1.92
N PRO A 69 -31.41 70.04 1.80
CA PRO A 69 -32.33 69.71 0.70
C PRO A 69 -31.70 69.85 -0.69
N ALA A 70 -30.88 70.88 -0.92
CA ALA A 70 -30.21 71.10 -2.20
C ALA A 70 -29.26 69.95 -2.59
N LYS A 71 -28.48 69.45 -1.61
CA LYS A 71 -27.60 68.30 -1.83
C LYS A 71 -28.36 66.99 -2.06
N ILE A 72 -29.48 66.79 -1.37
CA ILE A 72 -30.30 65.59 -1.49
C ILE A 72 -30.93 65.50 -2.88
N ILE A 73 -31.55 66.58 -3.36
CA ILE A 73 -32.14 66.60 -4.71
C ILE A 73 -31.06 66.45 -5.79
N ALA A 74 -29.90 67.11 -5.63
CA ALA A 74 -28.78 66.93 -6.55
C ALA A 74 -28.22 65.50 -6.55
N GLY A 75 -28.22 64.82 -5.40
CA GLY A 75 -27.86 63.40 -5.28
C GLY A 75 -28.83 62.50 -6.05
N LEU A 76 -30.14 62.71 -5.87
CA LEU A 76 -31.18 61.99 -6.60
C LEU A 76 -31.04 62.16 -8.12
N VAL A 77 -30.74 63.36 -8.59
CA VAL A 77 -30.50 63.62 -10.02
C VAL A 77 -29.29 62.83 -10.55
N LYS A 78 -28.22 62.70 -9.74
CA LYS A 78 -27.05 61.89 -10.11
C LYS A 78 -27.37 60.39 -10.14
N GLU A 79 -28.18 59.91 -9.22
CA GLU A 79 -28.65 58.53 -9.20
C GLU A 79 -29.50 58.21 -10.43
N ILE A 80 -30.43 59.10 -10.80
CA ILE A 80 -31.22 58.99 -12.04
C ILE A 80 -30.31 58.98 -13.28
N LYS A 81 -29.21 59.73 -13.27
CA LYS A 81 -28.22 59.77 -14.37
C LYS A 81 -27.27 58.56 -14.42
N ASN A 82 -27.33 57.68 -13.43
CA ASN A 82 -26.55 56.44 -13.39
C ASN A 82 -25.01 56.63 -13.45
N GLU A 83 -24.49 57.73 -12.89
CA GLU A 83 -23.03 58.01 -12.81
C GLU A 83 -22.26 57.08 -11.83
N GLY A 84 -22.92 56.07 -11.23
CA GLY A 84 -22.32 55.12 -10.29
C GLY A 84 -22.00 53.71 -10.85
N GLN A 85 -22.38 53.40 -12.10
CA GLN A 85 -22.21 52.05 -12.67
C GLN A 85 -20.79 51.75 -13.19
N GLU A 86 -19.98 52.75 -13.56
CA GLU A 86 -18.61 52.53 -14.03
C GLU A 86 -17.65 52.06 -12.92
N ASN A 87 -17.84 52.53 -11.67
CA ASN A 87 -17.04 52.10 -10.53
C ASN A 87 -17.35 50.67 -10.08
N LEU A 88 -18.61 50.25 -10.15
CA LEU A 88 -19.01 48.87 -9.87
C LEU A 88 -18.44 47.89 -10.89
N LYS A 89 -18.42 48.27 -12.17
CA LYS A 89 -17.87 47.41 -13.21
C LYS A 89 -16.35 47.20 -13.05
N ARG A 90 -15.61 48.28 -12.75
CA ARG A 90 -14.18 48.17 -12.39
C ARG A 90 -13.92 47.27 -11.19
N LEU A 91 -14.73 47.41 -10.14
CA LEU A 91 -14.59 46.58 -8.94
C LEU A 91 -14.87 45.10 -9.24
N PHE A 92 -15.83 44.79 -10.11
CA PHE A 92 -16.10 43.43 -10.57
C PHE A 92 -14.97 42.87 -11.42
N ASP A 93 -14.41 43.66 -12.34
CA ASP A 93 -13.29 43.26 -13.19
C ASP A 93 -12.03 42.95 -12.34
N GLU A 94 -11.73 43.78 -11.32
CA GLU A 94 -10.64 43.54 -10.36
C GLU A 94 -10.86 42.27 -9.53
N PHE A 95 -12.09 42.02 -9.08
CA PHE A 95 -12.42 40.81 -8.32
C PHE A 95 -12.32 39.53 -9.17
N GLU A 96 -12.67 39.60 -10.46
CA GLU A 96 -12.56 38.48 -11.39
C GLU A 96 -11.09 38.16 -11.72
N GLU A 97 -10.23 39.18 -11.79
CA GLU A 97 -8.79 39.02 -11.97
C GLU A 97 -8.13 38.35 -10.75
N GLU A 98 -8.47 38.78 -9.52
CA GLU A 98 -7.99 38.13 -8.30
C GLU A 98 -8.45 36.66 -8.20
N LEU A 99 -9.71 36.37 -8.52
CA LEU A 99 -10.23 34.99 -8.51
C LEU A 99 -9.51 34.10 -9.53
N ASN A 100 -9.19 34.63 -10.71
CA ASN A 100 -8.45 33.89 -11.72
C ASN A 100 -7.00 33.63 -11.30
N ASN A 101 -6.35 34.60 -10.63
CA ASN A 101 -5.00 34.42 -10.08
C ASN A 101 -4.99 33.32 -9.00
N ILE A 102 -5.93 33.35 -8.06
CA ILE A 102 -6.07 32.30 -7.03
C ILE A 102 -6.30 30.93 -7.68
N ARG A 103 -7.18 30.84 -8.67
CA ARG A 103 -7.45 29.59 -9.39
C ARG A 103 -6.20 29.04 -10.09
N ASN A 104 -5.37 29.91 -10.67
CA ASN A 104 -4.11 29.51 -11.31
C ASN A 104 -3.10 28.99 -10.28
N THR A 105 -2.93 29.68 -9.15
CA THR A 105 -2.06 29.22 -8.05
C THR A 105 -2.48 27.85 -7.52
N PHE A 106 -3.78 27.63 -7.26
CA PHE A 106 -4.28 26.31 -6.86
C PHE A 106 -4.02 25.23 -7.90
N ARG A 107 -4.09 25.58 -9.19
CA ARG A 107 -3.83 24.62 -10.28
C ARG A 107 -2.36 24.20 -10.32
N GLU A 108 -1.45 25.14 -10.11
CA GLU A 108 -0.01 24.91 -10.03
C GLU A 108 0.35 24.06 -8.81
N GLU A 109 -0.20 24.37 -7.63
CA GLU A 109 -0.01 23.57 -6.41
C GLU A 109 -0.54 22.13 -6.59
N ILE A 110 -1.72 21.96 -7.19
CA ILE A 110 -2.26 20.62 -7.50
C ILE A 110 -1.37 19.87 -8.48
N ALA A 111 -0.80 20.55 -9.49
CA ALA A 111 0.12 19.93 -10.43
C ALA A 111 1.42 19.49 -9.72
N GLU A 112 1.94 20.30 -8.81
CA GLU A 112 3.12 19.97 -8.01
C GLU A 112 2.85 18.79 -7.07
N ILE A 113 1.69 18.76 -6.39
CA ILE A 113 1.26 17.65 -5.53
C ILE A 113 1.11 16.37 -6.35
N LYS A 114 0.52 16.43 -7.54
CA LYS A 114 0.41 15.26 -8.44
C LYS A 114 1.79 14.75 -8.84
N ASN A 115 2.72 15.64 -9.20
CA ASN A 115 4.08 15.26 -9.57
C ASN A 115 4.85 14.65 -8.36
N LYS A 116 4.67 15.20 -7.16
CA LYS A 116 5.21 14.60 -5.92
C LYS A 116 4.58 13.24 -5.62
N LEU A 117 3.28 13.07 -5.84
CA LEU A 117 2.57 11.81 -5.67
C LEU A 117 3.02 10.77 -6.70
N ASP A 118 3.25 11.17 -7.95
CA ASP A 118 3.78 10.31 -9.01
C ASP A 118 5.22 9.88 -8.70
N LYS A 119 6.07 10.79 -8.21
CA LYS A 119 7.41 10.47 -7.70
C LYS A 119 7.37 9.54 -6.49
N LEU A 120 6.45 9.73 -5.55
CA LEU A 120 6.25 8.83 -4.41
C LEU A 120 5.75 7.46 -4.85
N ASN A 121 4.87 7.41 -5.85
CA ASN A 121 4.40 6.16 -6.44
C ASN A 121 5.51 5.45 -7.22
N GLU A 122 6.36 6.19 -7.92
CA GLU A 122 7.53 5.68 -8.61
C GLU A 122 8.58 5.17 -7.61
N MET A 123 8.90 5.95 -6.56
CA MET A 123 9.72 5.49 -5.44
C MET A 123 9.09 4.28 -4.75
N SER A 124 7.78 4.22 -4.57
CA SER A 124 7.08 3.05 -4.02
C SER A 124 7.19 1.85 -4.95
N ARG A 125 7.13 2.04 -6.28
CA ARG A 125 7.37 0.99 -7.29
C ARG A 125 8.83 0.53 -7.28
N GLU A 126 9.79 1.43 -7.14
CA GLU A 126 11.21 1.12 -7.04
C GLU A 126 11.54 0.42 -5.71
N ILE A 127 10.96 0.87 -4.58
CA ILE A 127 11.01 0.18 -3.29
C ILE A 127 10.33 -1.20 -3.38
N LYS A 128 9.21 -1.32 -4.10
CA LYS A 128 8.54 -2.61 -4.38
C LYS A 128 9.40 -3.51 -5.28
N LYS A 129 10.12 -2.97 -6.27
CA LYS A 129 11.12 -3.72 -7.06
C LYS A 129 12.25 -4.23 -6.16
N ILE A 130 12.83 -3.38 -5.31
CA ILE A 130 13.87 -3.76 -4.34
C ILE A 130 13.38 -4.85 -3.37
N ARG A 131 12.10 -4.81 -2.98
CA ARG A 131 11.45 -5.86 -2.17
C ARG A 131 11.20 -7.15 -2.97
N LEU A 132 10.83 -7.02 -4.25
CA LEU A 132 10.69 -8.13 -5.20
C LEU A 132 12.02 -8.90 -5.31
N PHE A 133 13.15 -8.21 -5.49
CA PHE A 133 14.47 -8.82 -5.68
C PHE A 133 14.95 -9.69 -4.48
N ASN A 134 14.43 -9.46 -3.27
CA ASN A 134 14.73 -10.31 -2.10
C ASN A 134 13.81 -11.57 -2.01
N GLU A 135 12.70 -11.61 -2.75
CA GLU A 135 11.69 -12.68 -2.70
C GLU A 135 11.57 -13.49 -4.02
N VAL A 136 12.30 -13.11 -5.08
CA VAL A 136 12.20 -13.71 -6.45
C VAL A 136 12.70 -15.17 -6.55
N ALA A 137 13.21 -15.78 -5.48
CA ALA A 137 13.58 -17.20 -5.47
C ALA A 137 12.40 -18.18 -5.20
N TRP A 138 11.15 -17.84 -5.57
CA TRP A 138 9.97 -18.70 -5.35
C TRP A 138 9.26 -19.07 -6.65
N PHE A 139 9.86 -20.00 -7.38
CA PHE A 139 9.17 -20.79 -8.39
C PHE A 139 8.74 -22.13 -7.80
N SER A 140 7.44 -22.44 -7.87
CA SER A 140 6.93 -23.80 -7.68
C SER A 140 6.40 -24.34 -9.01
N ALA A 141 7.35 -24.85 -9.79
CA ALA A 141 7.33 -25.91 -10.81
C ALA A 141 8.81 -26.12 -11.19
N PRO A 142 9.28 -27.33 -11.53
CA PRO A 142 10.72 -27.60 -11.68
C PRO A 142 11.31 -26.72 -12.79
N GLY A 143 12.30 -25.89 -12.44
CA GLY A 143 13.10 -25.09 -13.38
C GLY A 143 12.33 -24.05 -14.20
N SER A 144 12.59 -22.76 -13.96
CA SER A 144 12.39 -21.65 -14.93
C SER A 144 11.21 -21.80 -15.90
N VAL A 145 9.98 -21.69 -15.41
CA VAL A 145 8.78 -21.68 -16.27
C VAL A 145 8.17 -20.28 -16.24
N THR A 146 8.15 -19.60 -17.37
CA THR A 146 7.47 -18.31 -17.55
C THR A 146 5.98 -18.43 -17.20
N VAL A 147 5.30 -17.32 -16.86
CA VAL A 147 3.85 -17.34 -16.59
C VAL A 147 3.06 -17.90 -17.78
N THR A 148 3.53 -17.65 -19.01
CA THR A 148 2.92 -18.18 -20.23
C THR A 148 3.01 -19.69 -20.32
N GLU A 149 4.19 -20.27 -20.08
CA GLU A 149 4.37 -21.72 -20.10
C GLU A 149 3.57 -22.41 -18.99
N LYS A 150 3.47 -21.78 -17.82
CA LYS A 150 2.61 -22.25 -16.73
C LYS A 150 1.15 -22.32 -17.14
N GLY A 151 0.61 -21.26 -17.74
CA GLY A 151 -0.78 -21.31 -18.19
C GLY A 151 -1.01 -22.30 -19.34
N ASN A 152 -0.01 -22.52 -20.20
CA ASN A 152 -0.07 -23.58 -21.20
C ASN A 152 -0.14 -24.96 -20.55
N PHE A 153 0.70 -25.23 -19.54
CA PHE A 153 0.69 -26.46 -18.76
C PHE A 153 -0.69 -26.69 -18.11
N VAL A 154 -1.25 -25.67 -17.44
CA VAL A 154 -2.57 -25.75 -16.80
C VAL A 154 -3.66 -26.09 -17.80
N ARG A 155 -3.62 -25.55 -19.02
CA ARG A 155 -4.61 -25.87 -20.06
C ARG A 155 -4.47 -27.28 -20.60
N LEU A 156 -3.25 -27.79 -20.74
CA LEU A 156 -2.97 -29.11 -21.32
C LEU A 156 -3.15 -30.25 -20.31
N GLN A 157 -2.77 -30.01 -19.05
CA GLN A 157 -2.71 -31.04 -18.00
C GLN A 157 -3.77 -30.83 -16.90
N GLY A 158 -4.44 -29.67 -16.87
CA GLY A 158 -5.50 -29.42 -15.92
C GLY A 158 -6.75 -30.21 -16.23
N VAL A 159 -7.47 -30.61 -15.18
CA VAL A 159 -8.67 -31.44 -15.30
C VAL A 159 -9.90 -30.53 -15.36
N CYS A 160 -10.70 -30.65 -16.42
CA CYS A 160 -12.00 -29.98 -16.49
C CYS A 160 -12.97 -30.68 -15.53
N ILE A 161 -13.64 -29.90 -14.68
CA ILE A 161 -14.62 -30.39 -13.69
C ILE A 161 -15.92 -29.58 -13.77
N ASP A 162 -17.01 -30.18 -13.29
CA ASP A 162 -18.22 -29.41 -12.97
C ASP A 162 -17.97 -28.51 -11.76
N PHE A 163 -18.81 -27.47 -11.61
CA PHE A 163 -18.70 -26.59 -10.45
C PHE A 163 -18.97 -27.39 -9.17
N PRO A 164 -17.99 -27.50 -8.24
CA PRO A 164 -18.01 -28.53 -7.20
C PRO A 164 -18.89 -28.17 -5.98
N LEU A 165 -19.50 -26.98 -5.96
CA LEU A 165 -20.34 -26.51 -4.86
C LEU A 165 -21.80 -26.51 -5.27
N LYS A 166 -22.69 -26.75 -4.31
CA LYS A 166 -24.14 -26.60 -4.52
C LYS A 166 -24.45 -25.15 -4.89
N LEU A 167 -24.96 -24.94 -6.10
CA LEU A 167 -25.28 -23.61 -6.62
C LEU A 167 -26.27 -22.89 -5.72
N THR A 168 -26.03 -21.59 -5.57
CA THR A 168 -26.95 -20.67 -4.92
C THR A 168 -28.32 -20.68 -5.60
N ILE A 169 -29.35 -20.50 -4.78
CA ILE A 169 -30.73 -20.20 -5.21
C ILE A 169 -31.03 -18.70 -5.14
N THR A 170 -30.06 -17.89 -4.72
CA THR A 170 -30.19 -16.43 -4.63
C THR A 170 -30.41 -15.83 -6.01
N THR A 171 -31.29 -14.85 -6.07
CA THR A 171 -31.53 -14.01 -7.26
C THR A 171 -31.28 -12.55 -6.90
N GLN A 172 -30.83 -11.76 -7.86
CA GLN A 172 -30.64 -10.32 -7.69
C GLN A 172 -31.73 -9.56 -8.43
N ARG A 173 -32.40 -8.65 -7.73
CA ARG A 173 -33.49 -7.80 -8.29
C ARG A 173 -33.06 -6.36 -8.56
N LYS A 174 -31.94 -5.92 -7.97
CA LYS A 174 -31.34 -4.60 -8.21
C LYS A 174 -30.38 -4.68 -9.40
N GLU A 175 -30.36 -3.65 -10.24
CA GLU A 175 -29.50 -3.62 -11.45
C GLU A 175 -28.02 -3.83 -11.13
N TYR A 176 -27.52 -3.20 -10.06
CA TYR A 176 -26.15 -3.43 -9.61
C TYR A 176 -25.99 -4.78 -8.90
N GLY A 177 -24.92 -5.48 -9.24
CA GLY A 177 -24.64 -6.85 -8.86
C GLY A 177 -25.17 -7.87 -9.88
N MET A 178 -25.71 -7.44 -11.02
CA MET A 178 -26.16 -8.32 -12.12
C MET A 178 -25.19 -8.34 -13.31
N PHE A 179 -24.14 -7.52 -13.28
CA PHE A 179 -23.15 -7.38 -14.34
C PHE A 179 -23.77 -7.02 -15.71
N THR A 180 -24.86 -6.23 -15.76
CA THR A 180 -25.67 -6.05 -16.99
C THR A 180 -25.02 -5.21 -18.09
N ASP A 181 -24.10 -4.30 -17.75
CA ASP A 181 -23.41 -3.44 -18.74
C ASP A 181 -21.89 -3.39 -18.50
N PRO A 182 -21.18 -4.50 -18.76
CA PRO A 182 -19.75 -4.58 -18.53
C PRO A 182 -18.99 -3.66 -19.49
N PRO A 183 -18.01 -2.87 -18.99
CA PRO A 183 -17.27 -1.92 -19.80
C PRO A 183 -16.68 -2.53 -21.08
N SER A 184 -16.58 -1.71 -22.14
CA SER A 184 -16.00 -2.12 -23.42
C SER A 184 -14.57 -2.66 -23.25
N PRO A 185 -14.12 -3.71 -23.97
CA PRO A 185 -12.75 -4.23 -23.89
C PRO A 185 -11.64 -3.19 -24.13
N LYS A 186 -12.00 -2.07 -24.76
CA LYS A 186 -11.10 -0.94 -25.06
C LYS A 186 -10.81 -0.03 -23.86
N VAL A 187 -11.61 -0.09 -22.78
CA VAL A 187 -11.41 0.75 -21.58
C VAL A 187 -10.14 0.34 -20.82
N SER A 188 -9.61 1.19 -19.94
CA SER A 188 -8.45 0.83 -19.11
C SER A 188 -8.77 -0.31 -18.13
N VAL A 189 -7.74 -1.04 -17.67
CA VAL A 189 -7.91 -2.11 -16.66
C VAL A 189 -8.48 -1.56 -15.35
N ASN A 190 -8.13 -0.33 -14.97
CA ASN A 190 -8.66 0.33 -13.78
C ASN A 190 -10.19 0.51 -13.82
N ILE A 191 -10.76 0.80 -14.99
CA ILE A 191 -12.21 0.92 -15.16
C ILE A 191 -12.90 -0.44 -15.00
N LEU A 192 -12.29 -1.51 -15.54
CA LEU A 192 -12.79 -2.88 -15.35
C LEU A 192 -12.73 -3.30 -13.88
N GLN A 193 -11.62 -2.98 -13.20
CA GLN A 193 -11.43 -3.21 -11.76
C GLN A 193 -12.53 -2.51 -10.95
N GLU A 194 -12.71 -1.21 -11.16
CA GLU A 194 -13.72 -0.43 -10.44
C GLU A 194 -15.13 -0.97 -10.66
N TYR A 195 -15.47 -1.32 -11.92
CA TYR A 195 -16.76 -1.92 -12.25
C TYR A 195 -16.98 -3.24 -11.50
N PHE A 196 -16.04 -4.17 -11.57
CA PHE A 196 -16.16 -5.48 -10.91
C PHE A 196 -16.34 -5.34 -9.40
N ILE A 197 -15.55 -4.48 -8.76
CA ILE A 197 -15.61 -4.24 -7.33
C ILE A 197 -16.95 -3.63 -6.93
N ASN A 198 -17.50 -2.69 -7.72
CA ASN A 198 -18.80 -2.08 -7.45
C ASN A 198 -19.96 -3.08 -7.58
N GLU A 199 -19.92 -3.96 -8.59
CA GLU A 199 -20.88 -5.05 -8.73
C GLU A 199 -20.82 -6.00 -7.52
N CYS A 200 -19.61 -6.42 -7.12
CA CYS A 200 -19.41 -7.27 -5.96
C CYS A 200 -19.86 -6.60 -4.66
N LYS A 201 -19.60 -5.30 -4.45
CA LYS A 201 -20.03 -4.57 -3.24
C LYS A 201 -21.54 -4.65 -3.01
N GLN A 202 -22.35 -4.70 -4.06
CA GLN A 202 -23.80 -4.88 -3.89
C GLN A 202 -24.15 -6.30 -3.49
N LEU A 203 -23.50 -7.31 -4.06
CA LEU A 203 -23.71 -8.71 -3.71
C LEU A 203 -23.36 -8.98 -2.24
N GLN A 204 -22.30 -8.35 -1.73
CA GLN A 204 -21.85 -8.45 -0.33
C GLN A 204 -22.84 -7.88 0.71
N ARG A 205 -23.76 -7.01 0.28
CA ARG A 205 -24.83 -6.48 1.15
C ARG A 205 -25.92 -7.51 1.43
N SER A 206 -25.95 -8.62 0.68
CA SER A 206 -26.86 -9.74 0.94
C SER A 206 -26.63 -10.30 2.34
N LYS A 207 -27.71 -10.64 3.05
CA LYS A 207 -27.63 -11.31 4.36
C LYS A 207 -27.01 -12.71 4.26
N ASN A 208 -27.09 -13.34 3.10
CA ASN A 208 -26.54 -14.67 2.85
C ASN A 208 -25.03 -14.63 2.54
N SER A 209 -24.49 -13.46 2.20
CA SER A 209 -23.07 -13.32 1.87
C SER A 209 -22.23 -13.44 3.15
N LYS A 210 -21.33 -14.43 3.12
CA LYS A 210 -20.40 -14.75 4.22
C LYS A 210 -19.01 -14.20 3.95
N LEU A 211 -18.68 -13.98 2.68
CA LEU A 211 -17.40 -13.41 2.25
C LEU A 211 -17.60 -12.02 1.67
N VAL A 212 -16.57 -11.19 1.85
CA VAL A 212 -16.42 -9.90 1.19
C VAL A 212 -15.35 -9.99 0.10
N VAL A 213 -15.51 -9.18 -0.95
CA VAL A 213 -14.54 -9.06 -2.05
C VAL A 213 -13.82 -7.74 -1.86
N GLU A 214 -12.53 -7.83 -1.56
CA GLU A 214 -11.66 -6.69 -1.31
C GLU A 214 -10.78 -6.41 -2.54
N ASP A 215 -10.71 -5.13 -2.91
CA ASP A 215 -9.83 -4.63 -3.96
C ASP A 215 -8.40 -4.53 -3.41
N VAL A 216 -7.48 -5.31 -3.99
CA VAL A 216 -6.09 -5.37 -3.52
C VAL A 216 -5.08 -5.13 -4.63
N TYR A 217 -5.52 -4.60 -5.79
CA TYR A 217 -4.67 -4.32 -6.94
C TYR A 217 -3.42 -3.48 -6.60
N SER A 218 -3.56 -2.54 -5.65
CA SER A 218 -2.46 -1.67 -5.20
C SER A 218 -1.71 -2.19 -3.96
N ILE A 219 -2.22 -3.26 -3.34
CA ILE A 219 -1.80 -3.77 -2.03
C ILE A 219 -1.00 -5.08 -2.23
N PRO A 220 0.26 -5.13 -1.77
CA PRO A 220 1.11 -6.34 -1.84
C PRO A 220 0.72 -7.39 -0.79
N LEU A 221 -0.53 -7.85 -0.84
CA LEU A 221 -1.11 -8.73 0.17
C LEU A 221 -0.42 -10.11 0.21
N LEU A 222 -0.01 -10.66 -0.93
CA LEU A 222 0.52 -12.02 -1.03
C LEU A 222 2.06 -12.03 -1.10
N ALA A 223 2.72 -11.41 -0.12
CA ALA A 223 4.18 -11.21 -0.06
C ALA A 223 4.71 -10.59 -1.36
N THR A 224 4.50 -9.28 -1.51
CA THR A 224 4.88 -8.42 -2.65
C THR A 224 4.11 -8.62 -3.96
N ARG A 225 3.25 -9.63 -4.03
CA ARG A 225 2.33 -9.85 -5.16
C ARG A 225 0.96 -9.23 -4.90
N ASN A 226 0.44 -8.54 -5.91
CA ASN A 226 -0.88 -7.90 -5.88
C ASN A 226 -1.80 -8.67 -6.83
N PRO A 227 -2.67 -9.56 -6.34
CA PRO A 227 -3.82 -9.95 -7.13
C PRO A 227 -4.74 -8.74 -7.32
N ASP A 228 -5.63 -8.80 -8.29
CA ASP A 228 -6.61 -7.74 -8.51
C ASP A 228 -7.62 -7.69 -7.34
N PHE A 229 -8.09 -8.84 -6.85
CA PHE A 229 -9.01 -8.92 -5.71
C PHE A 229 -8.87 -10.21 -4.91
N VAL A 230 -9.39 -10.22 -3.68
CA VAL A 230 -9.45 -11.41 -2.83
C VAL A 230 -10.82 -11.55 -2.17
N PHE A 231 -11.19 -12.79 -1.84
CA PHE A 231 -12.32 -13.10 -0.99
C PHE A 231 -11.83 -13.35 0.43
N ILE A 232 -12.39 -12.63 1.40
CA ILE A 232 -12.12 -12.84 2.83
C ILE A 232 -13.44 -13.01 3.59
N ALA A 233 -13.42 -13.72 4.72
CA ALA A 233 -14.61 -13.83 5.54
C ALA A 233 -15.02 -12.47 6.13
N LYS A 234 -16.33 -12.24 6.22
CA LYS A 234 -16.89 -10.99 6.70
C LYS A 234 -16.48 -10.73 8.14
N GLY A 235 -15.90 -9.55 8.40
CA GLY A 235 -15.41 -9.15 9.72
C GLY A 235 -13.96 -9.56 10.01
N CYS A 236 -13.31 -10.32 9.13
CA CYS A 236 -11.88 -10.59 9.24
C CYS A 236 -11.06 -9.41 8.70
N PRO A 237 -9.85 -9.15 9.24
CA PRO A 237 -8.96 -8.15 8.69
C PRO A 237 -8.40 -8.58 7.33
N LEU A 238 -7.98 -7.60 6.53
CA LEU A 238 -7.32 -7.83 5.26
C LEU A 238 -5.87 -8.32 5.50
N ASP A 239 -5.69 -9.63 5.54
CA ASP A 239 -4.39 -10.30 5.67
C ASP A 239 -4.35 -11.57 4.80
N ALA A 240 -3.14 -11.96 4.38
CA ALA A 240 -2.92 -13.18 3.61
C ALA A 240 -3.48 -14.45 4.29
N LEU A 241 -3.52 -14.50 5.63
CA LEU A 241 -4.10 -15.62 6.39
C LEU A 241 -5.62 -15.73 6.25
N HIS A 242 -6.31 -14.63 5.97
CA HIS A 242 -7.76 -14.59 5.84
C HIS A 242 -8.24 -14.70 4.40
N VAL A 243 -7.33 -14.79 3.43
CA VAL A 243 -7.67 -15.03 2.03
C VAL A 243 -8.28 -16.41 1.85
N VAL A 244 -9.57 -16.44 1.54
CA VAL A 244 -10.37 -17.64 1.27
C VAL A 244 -10.29 -18.01 -0.21
N ALA A 245 -10.30 -17.04 -1.11
CA ALA A 245 -10.07 -17.24 -2.54
C ALA A 245 -9.42 -15.98 -3.13
N VAL A 246 -8.83 -16.09 -4.31
CA VAL A 246 -8.13 -14.99 -4.99
C VAL A 246 -8.66 -14.82 -6.41
N GLY A 247 -8.58 -13.62 -6.97
CA GLY A 247 -9.01 -13.39 -8.33
C GLY A 247 -8.20 -12.37 -9.11
N GLU A 248 -8.26 -12.52 -10.42
CA GLU A 248 -7.64 -11.68 -11.44
C GLU A 248 -8.68 -11.21 -12.45
N ILE A 249 -8.54 -9.96 -12.87
CA ILE A 249 -9.32 -9.30 -13.91
C ILE A 249 -8.41 -9.08 -15.12
N LYS A 250 -8.70 -9.78 -16.22
CA LYS A 250 -7.91 -9.72 -17.45
C LYS A 250 -8.77 -9.38 -18.64
N LYS A 251 -8.17 -8.71 -19.62
CA LYS A 251 -8.81 -8.46 -20.90
C LYS A 251 -8.64 -9.68 -21.80
N GLN A 252 -9.73 -10.10 -22.43
CA GLN A 252 -9.66 -11.16 -23.42
C GLN A 252 -9.16 -10.63 -24.77
N VAL A 253 -8.46 -11.49 -25.50
CA VAL A 253 -8.16 -11.31 -26.92
C VAL A 253 -8.86 -12.44 -27.66
N ASN A 254 -9.68 -12.11 -28.66
CA ASN A 254 -10.48 -13.09 -29.42
C ASN A 254 -11.39 -13.98 -28.53
N ASN A 255 -12.07 -13.39 -27.55
CA ASN A 255 -12.98 -14.06 -26.61
C ASN A 255 -12.34 -15.19 -25.77
N LYS A 256 -11.02 -15.13 -25.55
CA LYS A 256 -10.28 -16.09 -24.72
C LYS A 256 -9.24 -15.37 -23.88
N PHE A 257 -9.03 -15.89 -22.67
CA PHE A 257 -7.86 -15.54 -21.85
C PHE A 257 -6.60 -16.14 -22.47
N SER A 258 -5.48 -15.42 -22.45
CA SER A 258 -4.20 -15.92 -22.91
C SER A 258 -3.63 -16.98 -21.95
N ASN A 259 -2.57 -17.68 -22.37
CA ASN A 259 -1.83 -18.55 -21.46
C ASN A 259 -1.17 -17.75 -20.33
N ALA A 260 -0.69 -16.53 -20.60
CA ALA A 260 -0.12 -15.67 -19.57
C ALA A 260 -1.15 -15.30 -18.49
N ASP A 261 -2.39 -14.99 -18.89
CA ASP A 261 -3.47 -14.67 -17.96
C ASP A 261 -3.79 -15.84 -17.01
N VAL A 262 -3.91 -17.05 -17.57
CA VAL A 262 -4.16 -18.27 -16.79
C VAL A 262 -3.01 -18.55 -15.84
N GLY A 263 -1.77 -18.50 -16.34
CA GLY A 263 -0.59 -18.76 -15.53
C GLY A 263 -0.38 -17.74 -14.42
N GLN A 264 -0.68 -16.46 -14.68
CA GLN A 264 -0.68 -15.42 -13.67
C GLN A 264 -1.73 -15.71 -12.59
N ALA A 265 -2.99 -15.96 -12.98
CA ALA A 265 -4.08 -16.24 -12.04
C ALA A 265 -3.77 -17.42 -11.11
N VAL A 266 -3.42 -18.59 -11.66
CA VAL A 266 -3.16 -19.77 -10.81
C VAL A 266 -1.91 -19.59 -9.93
N SER A 267 -0.94 -18.78 -10.35
CA SER A 267 0.25 -18.50 -9.55
C SER A 267 -0.08 -17.72 -8.26
N PHE A 268 -1.17 -16.95 -8.24
CA PHE A 268 -1.66 -16.37 -7.00
C PHE A 268 -2.27 -17.43 -6.08
N GLY A 269 -3.00 -18.40 -6.62
CA GLY A 269 -3.50 -19.55 -5.86
C GLY A 269 -2.37 -20.34 -5.21
N GLU A 270 -1.31 -20.66 -5.97
CA GLU A 270 -0.10 -21.29 -5.43
C GLU A 270 0.51 -20.47 -4.30
N LYS A 271 0.57 -19.14 -4.47
CA LYS A 271 1.13 -18.23 -3.46
C LYS A 271 0.29 -18.21 -2.18
N VAL A 272 -1.03 -18.21 -2.29
CA VAL A 272 -1.93 -18.34 -1.12
C VAL A 272 -1.64 -19.65 -0.39
N LEU A 273 -1.54 -20.77 -1.10
CA LEU A 273 -1.23 -22.06 -0.48
C LEU A 273 0.14 -22.05 0.19
N GLN A 274 1.16 -21.42 -0.40
CA GLN A 274 2.46 -21.27 0.23
C GLN A 274 2.41 -20.48 1.53
N LEU A 275 1.60 -19.42 1.59
CA LEU A 275 1.39 -18.58 2.79
C LEU A 275 0.43 -19.22 3.81
N GLN A 276 -0.35 -20.22 3.40
CA GLN A 276 -1.26 -21.00 4.25
C GLN A 276 -0.87 -22.48 4.18
N PRO A 277 0.29 -22.90 4.75
CA PRO A 277 0.86 -24.23 4.51
C PRO A 277 -0.01 -25.41 4.98
N TRP A 278 -0.93 -25.19 5.93
CA TRP A 278 -1.91 -26.18 6.41
C TRP A 278 -3.09 -26.38 5.46
N ARG A 279 -3.22 -25.53 4.43
CA ARG A 279 -4.30 -25.58 3.45
C ARG A 279 -3.95 -26.49 2.27
N SER A 280 -4.90 -27.32 1.87
CA SER A 280 -4.72 -28.30 0.78
C SER A 280 -5.09 -27.75 -0.59
N TYR A 281 -6.09 -26.88 -0.72
CA TYR A 281 -6.49 -26.28 -2.00
C TYR A 281 -7.10 -24.89 -1.83
N VAL A 282 -7.09 -24.11 -2.91
CA VAL A 282 -7.70 -22.77 -2.99
C VAL A 282 -8.37 -22.56 -4.34
N TYR A 283 -9.47 -21.80 -4.34
CA TYR A 283 -10.14 -21.36 -5.56
C TYR A 283 -9.53 -20.07 -6.09
N VAL A 284 -9.37 -20.00 -7.40
CA VAL A 284 -8.87 -18.84 -8.14
C VAL A 284 -9.92 -18.43 -9.17
N VAL A 285 -10.29 -17.15 -9.17
CA VAL A 285 -11.25 -16.57 -10.12
C VAL A 285 -10.50 -15.81 -11.20
N LEU A 286 -10.77 -16.10 -12.47
CA LEU A 286 -10.30 -15.31 -13.60
C LEU A 286 -11.50 -14.76 -14.37
N THR A 287 -11.56 -13.44 -14.55
CA THR A 287 -12.71 -12.80 -15.19
C THR A 287 -12.32 -11.59 -16.04
N ASP A 288 -13.18 -11.24 -16.99
CA ASP A 288 -13.17 -9.97 -17.72
C ASP A 288 -14.45 -9.15 -17.46
N CYS A 289 -15.16 -9.48 -16.38
CA CYS A 289 -16.49 -8.98 -16.01
C CYS A 289 -17.65 -9.45 -16.91
N LYS A 290 -17.39 -10.25 -17.95
CA LYS A 290 -18.41 -10.90 -18.81
C LYS A 290 -18.40 -12.39 -18.60
N LEU A 291 -17.23 -12.99 -18.67
CA LEU A 291 -16.98 -14.39 -18.43
C LEU A 291 -16.23 -14.56 -17.12
N ILE A 292 -16.51 -15.66 -16.44
CA ILE A 292 -15.78 -16.12 -15.27
C ILE A 292 -15.28 -17.53 -15.52
N VAL A 293 -14.03 -17.78 -15.12
CA VAL A 293 -13.40 -19.10 -15.08
C VAL A 293 -12.94 -19.34 -13.65
N ILE A 294 -13.31 -20.50 -13.12
CA ILE A 294 -12.92 -20.90 -11.77
C ILE A 294 -11.86 -21.98 -11.88
N TYR A 295 -10.72 -21.76 -11.26
CA TYR A 295 -9.69 -22.76 -11.09
C TYR A 295 -9.67 -23.22 -9.62
N LYS A 296 -9.35 -24.49 -9.41
CA LYS A 296 -9.01 -25.04 -8.10
C LYS A 296 -7.55 -25.48 -8.15
N VAL A 297 -6.72 -24.80 -7.37
CA VAL A 297 -5.30 -25.12 -7.22
C VAL A 297 -5.17 -26.01 -5.99
N THR A 298 -4.62 -27.21 -6.16
CA THR A 298 -4.46 -28.19 -5.07
C THR A 298 -2.99 -28.49 -4.85
N ARG A 299 -2.55 -28.51 -3.59
CA ARG A 299 -1.21 -28.91 -3.18
C ARG A 299 -1.04 -30.42 -3.36
N CYS A 300 0.03 -30.81 -4.04
CA CYS A 300 0.46 -32.19 -4.18
C CYS A 300 1.76 -32.40 -3.40
N ASN A 301 1.76 -33.33 -2.44
CA ASN A 301 2.99 -33.81 -1.81
C ASN A 301 3.63 -34.84 -2.75
N PHE A 302 4.69 -34.45 -3.46
CA PHE A 302 5.56 -35.39 -4.16
C PHE A 302 6.81 -35.60 -3.32
N ASN A 303 7.15 -36.87 -3.07
CA ASN A 303 8.31 -37.28 -2.30
C ASN A 303 9.57 -36.54 -2.78
N ASN A 304 10.19 -35.76 -1.89
CA ASN A 304 11.55 -35.18 -1.96
C ASN A 304 11.86 -34.11 -3.04
N GLU A 305 10.92 -33.66 -3.89
CA GLU A 305 11.18 -32.65 -4.94
C GLU A 305 10.51 -31.27 -4.74
N GLY A 306 10.01 -31.01 -3.53
CA GLY A 306 9.38 -29.73 -3.15
C GLY A 306 7.87 -29.68 -3.41
N THR A 307 7.23 -28.58 -3.00
CA THR A 307 5.78 -28.39 -3.16
C THR A 307 5.40 -28.31 -4.64
N ARG A 308 4.54 -29.23 -5.10
CA ARG A 308 3.92 -29.18 -6.43
C ARG A 308 2.43 -28.87 -6.31
N PHE A 309 1.83 -28.48 -7.44
CA PHE A 309 0.42 -28.15 -7.52
C PHE A 309 -0.24 -28.87 -8.69
N SER A 310 -1.48 -29.32 -8.49
CA SER A 310 -2.39 -29.75 -9.55
C SER A 310 -3.48 -28.71 -9.75
N TYR A 311 -4.09 -28.73 -10.94
CA TYR A 311 -5.04 -27.73 -11.37
C TYR A 311 -6.30 -28.41 -11.90
N GLU A 312 -7.44 -28.02 -11.35
CA GLU A 312 -8.75 -28.33 -11.91
C GLU A 312 -9.40 -27.02 -12.36
N TYR A 313 -10.28 -27.05 -13.35
CA TYR A 313 -10.97 -25.86 -13.82
C TYR A 313 -12.42 -26.13 -14.23
N VAL A 314 -13.25 -25.12 -14.03
CA VAL A 314 -14.64 -25.09 -14.51
C VAL A 314 -14.68 -24.32 -15.82
N LEU A 315 -15.49 -24.79 -16.78
CA LEU A 315 -15.62 -24.14 -18.09
C LEU A 315 -16.06 -22.67 -17.95
N PRO A 316 -15.60 -21.77 -18.86
CA PRO A 316 -16.01 -20.37 -18.86
C PRO A 316 -17.54 -20.22 -18.89
N ALA A 317 -18.08 -19.34 -18.05
CA ALA A 317 -19.52 -19.09 -17.97
C ALA A 317 -19.83 -17.59 -17.84
N ASN A 318 -21.02 -17.18 -18.31
CA ASN A 318 -21.44 -15.77 -18.33
C ASN A 318 -21.77 -15.24 -16.91
N LEU A 319 -21.36 -14.02 -16.63
CA LEU A 319 -21.69 -13.24 -15.42
C LEU A 319 -22.93 -12.36 -15.63
N ASN A 320 -23.09 -11.84 -16.83
CA ASN A 320 -24.10 -10.88 -17.23
C ASN A 320 -25.49 -11.51 -17.33
N TYR A 321 -26.45 -10.93 -16.62
CA TYR A 321 -27.86 -11.30 -16.75
C TYR A 321 -28.40 -10.97 -18.13
N GLU A 322 -28.96 -11.96 -18.81
CA GLU A 322 -29.74 -11.76 -20.04
C GLU A 322 -31.22 -11.41 -19.72
N SER A 323 -31.73 -11.89 -18.57
CA SER A 323 -33.07 -11.57 -18.06
C SER A 323 -33.08 -11.57 -16.53
N LYS A 324 -33.91 -10.73 -15.90
CA LYS A 324 -33.94 -10.53 -14.42
C LYS A 324 -34.25 -11.80 -13.62
N ASP A 325 -34.93 -12.78 -14.21
CA ASP A 325 -35.44 -13.96 -13.50
C ASP A 325 -34.57 -15.21 -13.67
N CYS A 326 -33.56 -15.18 -14.55
CA CYS A 326 -32.69 -16.34 -14.80
C CYS A 326 -31.21 -15.96 -14.70
N PRO A 327 -30.60 -16.04 -13.50
CA PRO A 327 -29.17 -15.77 -13.36
C PRO A 327 -28.34 -16.77 -14.17
N PRO A 328 -27.33 -16.30 -14.92
CA PRO A 328 -26.44 -17.18 -15.67
C PRO A 328 -25.56 -17.99 -14.71
N ASN A 329 -25.03 -19.12 -15.18
CA ASN A 329 -24.24 -20.02 -14.33
C ASN A 329 -22.97 -19.35 -13.79
N GLY A 330 -22.29 -18.51 -14.56
CA GLY A 330 -21.08 -17.83 -14.10
C GLY A 330 -21.38 -16.89 -12.93
N TRP A 331 -22.49 -16.15 -13.00
CA TRP A 331 -22.97 -15.35 -11.88
C TRP A 331 -23.27 -16.22 -10.65
N LYS A 332 -23.97 -17.35 -10.85
CA LYS A 332 -24.25 -18.30 -9.76
C LYS A 332 -22.96 -18.85 -9.15
N TYR A 333 -21.91 -19.09 -9.93
CA TYR A 333 -20.61 -19.53 -9.40
C TYR A 333 -20.00 -18.49 -8.46
N LEU A 334 -19.93 -17.23 -8.91
CA LEU A 334 -19.41 -16.12 -8.10
C LEU A 334 -20.19 -15.97 -6.79
N VAL A 335 -21.52 -15.90 -6.87
CA VAL A 335 -22.37 -15.73 -5.68
C VAL A 335 -22.31 -16.95 -4.76
N THR A 336 -22.24 -18.15 -5.32
CA THR A 336 -22.06 -19.36 -4.50
C THR A 336 -20.76 -19.30 -3.71
N ILE A 337 -19.65 -18.83 -4.30
CA ILE A 337 -18.38 -18.62 -3.56
C ILE A 337 -18.61 -17.62 -2.42
N MET A 338 -19.27 -16.48 -2.69
CA MET A 338 -19.49 -15.43 -1.69
C MET A 338 -20.43 -15.81 -0.54
N GLU A 339 -21.37 -16.74 -0.77
CA GLU A 339 -22.31 -17.25 0.23
C GLU A 339 -21.80 -18.53 0.93
N CYS A 340 -20.70 -19.11 0.44
CA CYS A 340 -20.15 -20.34 0.98
C CYS A 340 -19.47 -20.10 2.33
N ASP A 341 -19.51 -21.11 3.19
CA ASP A 341 -18.65 -21.15 4.36
C ASP A 341 -17.19 -21.28 3.89
N GLN A 342 -16.29 -20.52 4.50
CA GLN A 342 -14.87 -20.49 4.12
C GLN A 342 -14.23 -21.89 4.15
N GLU A 343 -14.67 -22.77 5.06
CA GLU A 343 -14.18 -24.14 5.22
C GLU A 343 -14.50 -25.01 4.00
N LYS A 344 -15.67 -24.79 3.38
CA LYS A 344 -16.08 -25.47 2.13
C LYS A 344 -15.28 -24.99 0.93
N LEU A 345 -14.63 -23.84 1.03
CA LEU A 345 -13.70 -23.32 0.02
C LEU A 345 -12.25 -23.74 0.30
N GLY A 346 -12.05 -24.62 1.28
CA GLY A 346 -10.75 -25.15 1.67
C GLY A 346 -9.99 -24.27 2.64
N TRP A 347 -10.54 -23.14 3.10
CA TRP A 347 -9.89 -22.36 4.15
C TRP A 347 -9.89 -23.16 5.44
N VAL A 348 -8.79 -23.09 6.19
CA VAL A 348 -8.60 -23.83 7.43
C VAL A 348 -8.08 -22.84 8.46
N ASP A 349 -8.70 -22.87 9.64
CA ASP A 349 -8.36 -21.98 10.74
C ASP A 349 -6.87 -22.10 11.09
N PRO A 350 -6.10 -21.00 11.09
CA PRO A 350 -4.66 -21.03 11.36
C PRO A 350 -4.38 -21.20 12.86
N LEU A 351 -4.85 -22.31 13.43
CA LEU A 351 -4.70 -22.67 14.84
C LEU A 351 -3.66 -23.78 14.98
N LEU A 352 -2.56 -23.49 15.65
CA LEU A 352 -1.54 -24.45 16.01
C LEU A 352 -1.81 -25.02 17.39
N LYS A 353 -1.69 -26.34 17.53
CA LYS A 353 -1.82 -27.04 18.80
C LYS A 353 -0.45 -27.49 19.28
N PHE A 354 -0.15 -27.17 20.53
CA PHE A 354 0.95 -27.68 21.33
C PHE A 354 0.32 -28.39 22.52
N ASP A 355 0.88 -29.49 23.03
CA ASP A 355 0.27 -30.41 24.00
C ASP A 355 -0.98 -29.89 24.77
N SER A 356 -0.82 -28.86 25.62
CA SER A 356 -1.91 -28.19 26.35
C SER A 356 -2.27 -26.78 25.87
N ASP A 357 -1.50 -26.21 24.94
CA ASP A 357 -1.58 -24.81 24.52
C ASP A 357 -2.04 -24.66 23.07
N THR A 358 -2.68 -23.53 22.77
CA THR A 358 -3.07 -23.21 21.40
C THR A 358 -2.53 -21.85 20.99
N VAL A 359 -2.05 -21.76 19.76
CA VAL A 359 -1.59 -20.50 19.17
C VAL A 359 -2.36 -20.25 17.89
N ARG A 360 -3.21 -19.22 17.90
CA ARG A 360 -3.92 -18.75 16.71
C ARG A 360 -3.03 -17.74 15.99
N LEU A 361 -2.74 -17.98 14.71
CA LEU A 361 -2.00 -17.01 13.90
C LEU A 361 -2.92 -15.84 13.54
N VAL A 362 -2.39 -14.63 13.63
CA VAL A 362 -3.11 -13.37 13.40
C VAL A 362 -2.77 -12.78 12.04
N ARG A 363 -1.47 -12.70 11.71
CA ARG A 363 -0.99 -12.19 10.43
C ARG A 363 0.41 -12.67 10.10
N SER A 364 0.76 -12.63 8.81
CA SER A 364 2.15 -12.87 8.37
C SER A 364 3.03 -11.65 8.64
N ILE A 365 4.21 -11.86 9.22
CA ILE A 365 5.21 -10.81 9.49
C ILE A 365 6.30 -10.84 8.43
N SER A 366 6.81 -12.02 8.11
CA SER A 366 7.94 -12.19 7.21
C SER A 366 7.97 -13.60 6.62
N ALA A 367 8.54 -13.75 5.43
CA ALA A 367 8.81 -15.05 4.84
C ALA A 367 10.27 -15.09 4.36
N GLY A 368 11.04 -16.05 4.89
CA GLY A 368 12.44 -16.26 4.52
C GLY A 368 12.62 -17.54 3.70
N ARG A 369 13.88 -17.93 3.47
CA ARG A 369 14.22 -19.18 2.76
C ARG A 369 13.74 -20.42 3.51
N THR A 370 13.94 -20.44 4.83
CA THR A 370 13.71 -21.60 5.70
C THR A 370 12.28 -21.67 6.24
N SER A 371 11.65 -20.51 6.42
CA SER A 371 10.46 -20.39 7.27
C SER A 371 9.54 -19.25 6.85
N ILE A 372 8.31 -19.30 7.37
CA ILE A 372 7.37 -18.18 7.40
C ILE A 372 7.15 -17.80 8.86
N VAL A 373 7.15 -16.51 9.15
CA VAL A 373 7.03 -15.94 10.48
C VAL A 373 5.72 -15.19 10.60
N TYR A 374 4.97 -15.48 11.66
CA TYR A 374 3.65 -14.94 11.92
C TYR A 374 3.59 -14.26 13.29
N GLU A 375 2.69 -13.30 13.40
CA GLU A 375 2.17 -12.85 14.70
C GLU A 375 1.11 -13.88 15.14
N GLY A 376 1.15 -14.29 16.40
CA GLY A 376 0.17 -15.21 16.97
C GLY A 376 -0.38 -14.73 18.31
N LYS A 377 -1.49 -15.35 18.72
CA LYS A 377 -2.08 -15.24 20.05
C LYS A 377 -2.02 -16.59 20.75
N LEU A 378 -1.17 -16.68 21.76
CA LEU A 378 -1.09 -17.83 22.66
C LEU A 378 -2.24 -17.78 23.66
N ASN A 379 -3.06 -18.82 23.68
CA ASN A 379 -4.27 -18.95 24.51
C ASN A 379 -5.12 -17.67 24.47
N GLU A 380 -5.30 -17.13 23.27
CA GLU A 380 -6.10 -15.94 22.92
C GLU A 380 -5.68 -14.60 23.55
N THR A 381 -4.63 -14.58 24.37
CA THR A 381 -4.28 -13.42 25.20
C THR A 381 -2.92 -12.84 24.84
N ASN A 382 -1.88 -13.68 24.87
CA ASN A 382 -0.50 -13.23 24.76
C ASN A 382 -0.05 -13.14 23.30
N THR A 383 0.43 -11.97 22.88
CA THR A 383 1.05 -11.81 21.56
C THR A 383 2.39 -12.54 21.52
N VAL A 384 2.57 -13.39 20.52
CA VAL A 384 3.78 -14.20 20.31
C VAL A 384 4.23 -14.14 18.85
N VAL A 385 5.47 -14.53 18.60
CA VAL A 385 6.02 -14.75 17.26
C VAL A 385 6.01 -16.24 16.98
N VAL A 386 5.48 -16.65 15.84
CA VAL A 386 5.45 -18.04 15.40
C VAL A 386 6.26 -18.21 14.13
N LYS A 387 7.35 -18.96 14.20
CA LYS A 387 8.14 -19.36 13.05
C LYS A 387 7.69 -20.75 12.62
N LEU A 388 7.30 -20.94 11.36
CA LEU A 388 6.91 -22.23 10.78
C LEU A 388 7.87 -22.62 9.66
N ALA A 389 8.35 -23.86 9.68
CA ALA A 389 9.23 -24.41 8.65
C ALA A 389 8.48 -24.54 7.32
N LYS A 390 9.14 -24.19 6.22
CA LYS A 390 8.54 -24.29 4.88
C LYS A 390 8.53 -25.70 4.32
N ASP A 391 9.52 -26.49 4.70
CA ASP A 391 9.83 -27.79 4.11
C ASP A 391 10.58 -28.64 5.13
N GLU A 392 10.43 -29.96 5.03
CA GLU A 392 11.09 -30.91 5.92
C GLU A 392 12.62 -30.80 5.89
N LYS A 393 13.21 -30.40 4.75
CA LYS A 393 14.66 -30.21 4.65
C LYS A 393 15.22 -29.09 5.54
N TYR A 394 14.35 -28.22 6.07
CA TYR A 394 14.75 -27.12 6.96
C TYR A 394 14.53 -27.42 8.44
N LEU A 395 14.03 -28.60 8.80
CA LEU A 395 13.74 -28.93 10.20
C LEU A 395 15.01 -28.99 11.06
N SER A 396 16.16 -29.34 10.49
CA SER A 396 17.45 -29.28 11.19
C SER A 396 17.81 -27.86 11.63
N CYS A 397 17.45 -26.84 10.85
CA CYS A 397 17.63 -25.44 11.24
C CYS A 397 16.77 -25.09 12.46
N PHE A 398 15.55 -25.63 12.55
CA PHE A 398 14.65 -25.37 13.68
C PHE A 398 15.14 -26.05 14.95
N GLU A 399 15.62 -27.29 14.88
CA GLU A 399 16.21 -27.97 16.04
C GLU A 399 17.47 -27.24 16.53
N ARG A 400 18.31 -26.78 15.58
CA ARG A 400 19.50 -25.98 15.91
C ARG A 400 19.11 -24.68 16.62
N GLU A 401 18.19 -23.92 16.04
CA GLU A 401 17.73 -22.66 16.62
C GLU A 401 17.11 -22.87 18.01
N LYS A 402 16.25 -23.88 18.17
CA LYS A 402 15.70 -24.29 19.47
C LYS A 402 16.81 -24.51 20.50
N SER A 403 17.81 -25.34 20.18
CA SER A 403 18.90 -25.64 21.11
C SER A 403 19.69 -24.38 21.51
N VAL A 404 19.92 -23.46 20.57
CA VAL A 404 20.57 -22.18 20.89
C VAL A 404 19.69 -21.30 21.79
N LEU A 405 18.40 -21.18 21.51
CA LEU A 405 17.47 -20.40 22.32
C LEU A 405 17.33 -20.97 23.74
N GLU A 406 17.42 -22.30 23.90
CA GLU A 406 17.46 -22.96 25.22
C GLU A 406 18.77 -22.67 25.96
N ASN A 407 19.92 -22.75 25.28
CA ASN A 407 21.24 -22.52 25.87
C ASN A 407 21.50 -21.06 26.26
N LEU A 408 20.95 -20.11 25.50
CA LEU A 408 21.13 -18.67 25.70
C LEU A 408 19.92 -17.99 26.34
N ASN A 409 19.02 -18.76 26.98
CA ASN A 409 17.75 -18.26 27.50
C ASN A 409 17.86 -17.16 28.58
N THR A 410 19.03 -17.04 29.22
CA THR A 410 19.32 -16.03 30.24
C THR A 410 19.69 -14.69 29.62
N SER A 411 20.10 -14.67 28.35
CA SER A 411 20.49 -13.44 27.69
C SER A 411 19.25 -12.58 27.42
N PRO A 412 19.26 -11.32 27.86
CA PRO A 412 18.18 -10.40 27.57
C PRO A 412 18.07 -10.13 26.05
N HIS A 413 19.16 -10.25 25.29
CA HIS A 413 19.22 -9.91 23.87
C HIS A 413 18.95 -11.10 22.93
N ILE A 414 18.37 -12.17 23.46
CA ILE A 414 17.94 -13.36 22.70
C ILE A 414 16.42 -13.52 22.88
N PRO A 415 15.66 -13.87 21.83
CA PRO A 415 14.25 -14.19 21.98
C PRO A 415 14.04 -15.33 22.98
N LYS A 416 13.03 -15.22 23.82
CA LYS A 416 12.65 -16.30 24.73
C LYS A 416 11.78 -17.29 23.97
N LEU A 417 12.20 -18.55 23.92
CA LEU A 417 11.38 -19.66 23.43
C LEU A 417 10.30 -20.01 24.45
N LEU A 418 9.05 -20.10 23.99
CA LEU A 418 7.88 -20.44 24.81
C LEU A 418 7.37 -21.85 24.51
N LEU A 419 7.14 -22.13 23.23
CA LEU A 419 6.61 -23.42 22.75
C LEU A 419 7.37 -23.82 21.49
N TYR A 420 7.43 -25.11 21.22
CA TYR A 420 7.99 -25.63 19.98
C TYR A 420 7.38 -26.99 19.66
N ASN A 421 7.48 -27.37 18.40
CA ASN A 421 7.32 -28.75 17.95
C ASN A 421 8.32 -28.97 16.79
N LYS A 422 8.23 -30.12 16.11
CA LYS A 422 9.17 -30.49 15.04
C LYS A 422 9.36 -29.40 13.97
N ASN A 423 8.31 -28.66 13.61
CA ASN A 423 8.32 -27.71 12.49
C ASN A 423 7.97 -26.27 12.88
N SER A 424 7.90 -25.95 14.17
CA SER A 424 7.53 -24.61 14.63
C SER A 424 8.23 -24.19 15.91
N LEU A 425 8.53 -22.90 16.00
CA LEU A 425 9.05 -22.23 17.19
C LEU A 425 8.14 -21.06 17.54
N VAL A 426 7.78 -20.94 18.82
CA VAL A 426 6.99 -19.83 19.35
C VAL A 426 7.84 -19.04 20.32
N THR A 427 8.11 -17.78 20.01
CA THR A 427 9.03 -16.93 20.78
C THR A 427 8.40 -15.59 21.17
N ILE A 428 9.01 -14.92 22.14
CA ILE A 428 8.74 -13.53 22.50
C ILE A 428 10.06 -12.76 22.64
N PRO A 429 10.07 -11.43 22.48
CA PRO A 429 8.96 -10.55 22.12
C PRO A 429 8.69 -10.48 20.60
N LEU A 430 7.54 -9.93 20.22
CA LEU A 430 7.31 -9.40 18.87
C LEU A 430 8.06 -8.06 18.74
N GLY A 431 9.16 -8.04 17.99
CA GLY A 431 9.97 -6.83 17.76
C GLY A 431 9.77 -6.21 16.38
N THR A 432 10.32 -5.01 16.20
CA THR A 432 10.39 -4.29 14.93
C THR A 432 11.77 -4.44 14.28
N LYS A 433 11.83 -4.37 12.95
CA LYS A 433 13.12 -4.41 12.24
C LYS A 433 13.96 -3.17 12.56
N VAL A 434 15.27 -3.36 12.63
CA VAL A 434 16.22 -2.27 12.89
C VAL A 434 16.75 -1.71 11.57
N GLU A 435 16.49 -0.42 11.32
CA GLU A 435 17.05 0.29 10.16
C GLU A 435 18.48 0.75 10.43
N ASN A 436 18.72 1.33 11.60
CA ASN A 436 20.02 1.80 12.07
C ASN A 436 20.26 1.33 13.51
N LEU A 437 21.50 0.95 13.82
CA LEU A 437 21.91 0.68 15.20
C LEU A 437 21.99 1.98 15.98
N GLN A 438 21.86 1.89 17.30
CA GLN A 438 22.14 2.92 18.29
C GLN A 438 23.48 2.58 18.97
N LYS A 439 24.15 3.58 19.54
CA LYS A 439 25.42 3.39 20.24
C LYS A 439 25.37 2.24 21.26
N ASN A 440 24.35 2.22 22.11
CA ASN A 440 24.16 1.17 23.13
C ASN A 440 23.90 -0.22 22.55
N ASP A 441 23.46 -0.35 21.29
CA ASP A 441 23.25 -1.65 20.68
C ASP A 441 24.56 -2.38 20.41
N ILE A 442 25.64 -1.64 20.09
CA ILE A 442 26.94 -2.21 19.76
C ILE A 442 27.44 -3.10 20.89
N LYS A 443 27.51 -2.54 22.09
CA LYS A 443 27.89 -3.28 23.30
C LYS A 443 26.99 -4.49 23.52
N ASN A 444 25.67 -4.29 23.48
CA ASN A 444 24.70 -5.36 23.74
C ASN A 444 24.82 -6.53 22.74
N ILE A 445 25.03 -6.24 21.45
CA ILE A 445 25.23 -7.25 20.41
C ILE A 445 26.53 -8.01 20.65
N ILE A 446 27.64 -7.28 20.84
CA ILE A 446 28.98 -7.90 20.96
C ILE A 446 29.10 -8.72 22.24
N GLU A 447 28.57 -8.26 23.38
CA GLU A 447 28.55 -9.05 24.62
C GLU A 447 27.68 -10.31 24.50
N THR A 448 26.58 -10.23 23.74
CA THR A 448 25.74 -11.40 23.45
C THR A 448 26.48 -12.41 22.58
N LEU A 449 27.16 -11.96 21.53
CA LEU A 449 28.01 -12.82 20.69
C LEU A 449 29.16 -13.42 21.49
N LYS A 450 29.84 -12.64 22.35
CA LYS A 450 30.88 -13.13 23.26
C LYS A 450 30.37 -14.28 24.12
N THR A 451 29.16 -14.15 24.67
CA THR A 451 28.51 -15.20 25.45
C THR A 451 28.23 -16.45 24.62
N ALA A 452 27.70 -16.30 23.41
CA ALA A 452 27.48 -17.43 22.48
C ALA A 452 28.80 -18.14 22.11
N HIS A 453 29.84 -17.36 21.78
CA HIS A 453 31.15 -17.89 21.42
C HIS A 453 31.83 -18.64 22.57
N LEU A 454 31.65 -18.20 23.82
CA LEU A 454 32.10 -18.91 25.03
C LEU A 454 31.37 -20.25 25.23
N GLN A 455 30.14 -20.36 24.73
CA GLN A 455 29.38 -21.62 24.68
C GLN A 455 29.64 -22.43 23.39
N ASN A 456 30.69 -22.10 22.63
CA ASN A 456 31.05 -22.75 21.36
C ASN A 456 29.99 -22.61 20.26
N ILE A 457 29.18 -21.56 20.27
CA ILE A 457 28.16 -21.30 19.23
C ILE A 457 28.65 -20.14 18.35
N VAL A 458 28.68 -20.35 17.03
CA VAL A 458 28.92 -19.30 16.02
C VAL A 458 27.63 -19.14 15.20
N HIS A 459 27.13 -17.91 15.05
CA HIS A 459 25.85 -17.57 14.42
C HIS A 459 25.83 -17.84 12.91
N MET A 460 26.92 -17.51 12.20
CA MET A 460 27.16 -17.73 10.75
C MET A 460 26.28 -16.97 9.75
N ASP A 461 25.13 -16.46 10.16
CA ASP A 461 24.25 -15.62 9.33
C ASP A 461 24.07 -14.20 9.90
N LEU A 462 25.05 -13.62 10.58
CA LEU A 462 24.85 -12.32 11.22
C LEU A 462 24.75 -11.20 10.19
N ARG A 463 23.58 -10.53 10.11
CA ARG A 463 23.31 -9.45 9.15
C ARG A 463 22.26 -8.48 9.65
N LYS A 464 22.15 -7.30 9.00
CA LYS A 464 21.18 -6.24 9.37
C LYS A 464 19.73 -6.73 9.55
N TYR A 465 19.32 -7.76 8.81
CA TYR A 465 17.97 -8.32 8.87
C TYR A 465 17.72 -9.23 10.08
N ASN A 466 18.78 -9.64 10.78
CA ASN A 466 18.74 -10.55 11.93
C ASN A 466 18.82 -9.79 13.26
N PHE A 467 18.59 -8.48 13.22
CA PHE A 467 18.39 -7.65 14.41
C PHE A 467 16.96 -7.14 14.47
N ILE A 468 16.33 -7.29 15.64
CA ILE A 468 15.03 -6.70 15.94
C ILE A 468 15.11 -5.85 17.21
N ARG A 469 14.25 -4.86 17.31
CA ARG A 469 14.12 -4.01 18.49
C ARG A 469 12.78 -4.26 19.18
N ASN A 470 12.82 -4.39 20.50
CA ASN A 470 11.63 -4.34 21.35
C ASN A 470 11.83 -3.25 22.40
N ASN A 471 11.04 -2.18 22.32
CA ASN A 471 11.27 -0.92 23.05
C ASN A 471 12.70 -0.40 22.78
N ASP A 472 13.56 -0.30 23.78
CA ASP A 472 14.96 0.16 23.62
C ASP A 472 15.96 -0.99 23.53
N LYS A 473 15.48 -2.23 23.41
CA LYS A 473 16.30 -3.42 23.52
C LYS A 473 16.50 -4.08 22.17
N ILE A 474 17.75 -4.22 21.76
CA ILE A 474 18.15 -4.99 20.58
C ILE A 474 18.12 -6.50 20.89
N LEU A 475 17.68 -7.31 19.94
CA LEU A 475 17.74 -8.77 19.99
C LEU A 475 18.36 -9.34 18.71
N ILE A 476 19.12 -10.43 18.87
CA ILE A 476 19.71 -11.21 17.77
C ILE A 476 18.80 -12.42 17.50
N ILE A 477 18.34 -12.55 16.25
CA ILE A 477 17.41 -13.60 15.80
C ILE A 477 18.01 -14.48 14.69
N ASP A 478 17.31 -15.56 14.35
CA ASP A 478 17.63 -16.46 13.23
C ASP A 478 18.92 -17.29 13.40
N TRP A 479 18.97 -18.03 14.51
CA TRP A 479 20.08 -18.93 14.86
C TRP A 479 20.06 -20.28 14.11
N GLY A 480 19.20 -20.42 13.09
CA GLY A 480 18.98 -21.70 12.40
C GLY A 480 20.17 -22.18 11.56
N TYR A 481 21.11 -21.29 11.24
CA TYR A 481 22.37 -21.61 10.57
C TYR A 481 23.58 -21.64 11.51
N SER A 482 23.36 -21.52 12.82
CA SER A 482 24.46 -21.57 13.78
C SER A 482 25.15 -22.94 13.80
N VAL A 483 26.44 -22.91 14.12
CA VAL A 483 27.35 -24.06 14.09
C VAL A 483 28.21 -24.07 15.34
N SER A 484 28.85 -25.21 15.60
CA SER A 484 29.81 -25.29 16.70
C SER A 484 31.13 -24.65 16.29
N LYS A 485 31.74 -23.93 17.22
CA LYS A 485 33.07 -23.31 17.05
C LYS A 485 34.10 -24.38 16.69
N ASN A 486 34.97 -24.06 15.73
CA ASN A 486 36.05 -24.90 15.19
C ASN A 486 35.60 -26.15 14.41
N ASP A 487 34.29 -26.37 14.24
CA ASP A 487 33.83 -27.39 13.31
C ASP A 487 34.20 -26.97 11.87
N VAL A 488 34.27 -27.96 10.98
CA VAL A 488 34.53 -27.76 9.55
C VAL A 488 33.31 -28.24 8.78
N GLY A 489 32.84 -27.45 7.83
CA GLY A 489 31.67 -27.84 7.04
C GLY A 489 31.41 -26.99 5.82
N LYS A 490 30.31 -27.31 5.14
CA LYS A 490 29.82 -26.52 4.01
C LYS A 490 29.15 -25.26 4.54
N PHE A 491 29.36 -24.15 3.85
CA PHE A 491 28.68 -22.91 4.17
C PHE A 491 27.17 -22.99 3.90
N SER A 492 26.39 -22.40 4.80
CA SER A 492 24.96 -22.18 4.67
C SER A 492 24.63 -20.85 5.33
N GLY A 493 24.15 -19.88 4.55
CA GLY A 493 23.87 -18.53 5.04
C GLY A 493 23.94 -17.51 3.91
N ALA A 494 23.98 -16.23 4.28
CA ALA A 494 24.09 -15.10 3.38
C ALA A 494 25.55 -14.70 3.12
N LEU A 495 25.88 -14.31 1.88
CA LEU A 495 27.27 -14.06 1.46
C LEU A 495 27.71 -12.61 1.68
N GLU A 496 26.78 -11.67 1.83
CA GLU A 496 27.04 -10.23 1.64
C GLU A 496 28.04 -9.68 2.65
N CYS A 497 28.02 -10.21 3.88
CA CYS A 497 28.86 -9.77 4.98
C CYS A 497 30.00 -10.75 5.30
N MET A 498 30.14 -11.82 4.51
CA MET A 498 31.10 -12.90 4.78
C MET A 498 32.55 -12.42 4.59
N PRO A 499 33.53 -12.81 5.43
CA PRO A 499 34.94 -12.45 5.28
C PRO A 499 35.54 -12.86 3.93
N ASP A 500 36.57 -12.13 3.47
CA ASP A 500 37.15 -12.31 2.13
C ASP A 500 37.88 -13.66 1.95
N ASP A 501 38.55 -14.15 2.98
CA ASP A 501 39.18 -15.47 3.01
C ASP A 501 38.12 -16.57 2.90
N ILE A 502 37.04 -16.46 3.66
CA ILE A 502 35.90 -17.38 3.58
C ILE A 502 35.27 -17.33 2.19
N LEU A 503 35.01 -16.15 1.64
CA LEU A 503 34.50 -15.98 0.28
C LEU A 503 35.41 -16.69 -0.75
N LYS A 504 36.73 -16.50 -0.69
CA LYS A 504 37.69 -17.16 -1.57
C LYS A 504 37.63 -18.69 -1.45
N SER A 505 37.63 -19.23 -0.23
CA SER A 505 37.49 -20.68 -0.01
C SER A 505 36.18 -21.22 -0.59
N LEU A 506 35.07 -20.49 -0.43
CA LEU A 506 33.79 -20.89 -1.01
C LEU A 506 33.81 -20.90 -2.54
N ALA A 507 34.44 -19.90 -3.19
CA ALA A 507 34.61 -19.90 -4.64
C ALA A 507 35.44 -21.09 -5.16
N ASN A 508 36.34 -21.63 -4.33
CA ASN A 508 37.12 -22.83 -4.62
C ASN A 508 36.37 -24.13 -4.31
N GLY A 509 35.18 -24.07 -3.69
CA GLY A 509 34.42 -25.25 -3.25
C GLY A 509 35.00 -25.90 -2.00
N GLU A 510 35.81 -25.18 -1.24
CA GLU A 510 36.44 -25.65 -0.01
C GLU A 510 35.43 -25.65 1.16
N GLN A 511 35.70 -26.49 2.16
CA GLN A 511 35.01 -26.39 3.44
C GLN A 511 35.59 -25.24 4.25
N ILE A 512 34.78 -24.68 5.16
CA ILE A 512 35.18 -23.56 5.99
C ILE A 512 35.30 -24.00 7.45
N THR A 513 36.33 -23.50 8.13
CA THR A 513 36.47 -23.67 9.58
C THR A 513 35.69 -22.56 10.27
N TYR A 514 34.72 -22.92 11.09
CA TYR A 514 33.86 -21.94 11.72
C TYR A 514 34.57 -21.26 12.89
N SER A 515 34.70 -19.94 12.81
CA SER A 515 35.38 -19.11 13.82
C SER A 515 34.48 -17.98 14.30
N PRO A 516 34.52 -17.64 15.60
CA PRO A 516 33.90 -16.42 16.15
C PRO A 516 34.24 -15.13 15.39
N SER A 517 35.41 -15.06 14.75
CA SER A 517 35.83 -13.87 13.99
C SER A 517 34.93 -13.64 12.78
N ILE A 518 34.33 -14.70 12.23
CA ILE A 518 33.37 -14.61 11.11
C ILE A 518 32.16 -13.79 11.54
N ASP A 519 31.57 -14.07 12.71
CA ASP A 519 30.42 -13.32 13.22
C ASP A 519 30.76 -11.85 13.46
N LEU A 520 31.93 -11.56 14.04
CA LEU A 520 32.36 -10.19 14.32
C LEU A 520 32.62 -9.40 13.02
N ILE A 521 33.23 -10.00 12.01
CA ILE A 521 33.40 -9.35 10.70
C ILE A 521 32.05 -9.14 10.01
N CYS A 522 31.15 -10.12 10.09
CA CYS A 522 29.79 -10.01 9.57
C CYS A 522 29.03 -8.86 10.26
N LEU A 523 29.20 -8.67 11.57
CA LEU A 523 28.66 -7.52 12.31
C LEU A 523 29.21 -6.20 11.76
N VAL A 524 30.54 -6.08 11.65
CA VAL A 524 31.22 -4.86 11.16
C VAL A 524 30.74 -4.50 9.76
N ARG A 525 30.70 -5.48 8.84
CA ARG A 525 30.21 -5.30 7.47
C ARG A 525 28.73 -4.93 7.44
N SER A 526 27.92 -5.53 8.29
CA SER A 526 26.50 -5.17 8.42
C SER A 526 26.32 -3.74 8.87
N PHE A 527 27.09 -3.31 9.87
CA PHE A 527 27.05 -1.95 10.37
C PHE A 527 27.52 -0.93 9.31
N TYR A 528 28.59 -1.24 8.58
CA TYR A 528 29.04 -0.44 7.43
C TYR A 528 27.92 -0.24 6.41
N LEU A 529 27.23 -1.32 6.01
CA LEU A 529 26.15 -1.27 5.04
C LEU A 529 24.93 -0.48 5.53
N MET A 530 24.66 -0.50 6.84
CA MET A 530 23.60 0.31 7.44
C MET A 530 23.98 1.80 7.44
N LEU A 531 25.22 2.13 7.83
CA LEU A 531 25.70 3.50 7.95
C LEU A 531 25.84 4.20 6.59
N HIS A 532 26.45 3.53 5.61
CA HIS A 532 26.78 4.14 4.32
C HIS A 532 25.69 3.98 3.27
N ASN A 533 24.77 3.03 3.46
CA ASN A 533 23.66 2.72 2.55
C ASN A 533 24.04 2.85 1.06
N PRO A 534 25.05 2.09 0.58
CA PRO A 534 25.62 2.24 -0.75
C PRO A 534 24.53 2.12 -1.83
N THR A 535 24.70 2.85 -2.93
CA THR A 535 23.64 3.01 -3.92
C THR A 535 23.24 1.68 -4.55
N ASN A 536 21.97 1.56 -4.95
CA ASN A 536 21.45 0.35 -5.59
C ASN A 536 22.27 -0.08 -6.81
N SER A 537 22.97 0.80 -7.53
CA SER A 537 23.86 0.41 -8.64
C SER A 537 25.12 -0.34 -8.21
N GLU A 538 25.65 -0.05 -7.02
CA GLU A 538 26.82 -0.73 -6.44
C GLU A 538 26.40 -2.07 -5.85
N MET A 539 25.20 -2.14 -5.23
CA MET A 539 24.61 -3.40 -4.74
C MET A 539 23.93 -4.24 -5.85
N MET A 540 23.47 -3.66 -6.96
CA MET A 540 22.84 -4.40 -8.07
C MET A 540 23.84 -5.25 -8.86
N LYS A 541 25.14 -4.89 -8.84
CA LYS A 541 26.20 -5.80 -9.32
C LYS A 541 26.33 -7.06 -8.47
N ILE A 542 25.74 -7.06 -7.27
CA ILE A 542 25.64 -8.17 -6.32
C ILE A 542 24.18 -8.73 -6.32
N SER A 543 23.33 -8.31 -7.28
CA SER A 543 21.94 -8.75 -7.37
C SER A 543 21.84 -10.26 -7.65
N PHE A 544 20.99 -10.92 -6.87
CA PHE A 544 20.71 -12.35 -6.89
C PHE A 544 20.06 -12.87 -8.18
N ASP A 545 19.58 -11.98 -9.04
CA ASP A 545 18.68 -12.33 -10.14
C ASP A 545 19.31 -12.21 -11.55
N GLY A 546 20.62 -11.95 -11.64
CA GLY A 546 21.32 -11.76 -12.93
C GLY A 546 22.52 -12.67 -13.20
N ILE A 547 23.06 -13.37 -12.19
CA ILE A 547 24.29 -14.16 -12.33
C ILE A 547 24.01 -15.59 -11.90
N SER A 548 23.95 -16.50 -12.89
CA SER A 548 23.74 -17.94 -12.67
C SER A 548 24.92 -18.65 -12.00
N ASP A 549 26.09 -18.01 -11.93
CA ASP A 549 27.31 -18.59 -11.40
C ASP A 549 27.67 -18.07 -10.00
N PHE A 550 27.77 -19.00 -9.05
CA PHE A 550 28.17 -18.76 -7.66
C PHE A 550 29.54 -18.06 -7.56
N LYS A 551 30.52 -18.45 -8.39
CA LYS A 551 31.87 -17.86 -8.35
C LYS A 551 31.88 -16.40 -8.76
N SER A 552 31.12 -16.08 -9.80
CA SER A 552 30.93 -14.70 -10.28
C SER A 552 30.30 -13.81 -9.19
N ARG A 553 29.35 -14.33 -8.40
CA ARG A 553 28.78 -13.60 -7.26
C ARG A 553 29.80 -13.33 -6.15
N VAL A 554 30.60 -14.34 -5.80
CA VAL A 554 31.69 -14.18 -4.83
C VAL A 554 32.69 -13.13 -5.31
N LYS A 555 33.04 -13.12 -6.60
CA LYS A 555 33.94 -12.12 -7.17
C LYS A 555 33.40 -10.70 -7.03
N CYS A 556 32.12 -10.47 -7.33
CA CYS A 556 31.51 -9.14 -7.15
C CYS A 556 31.56 -8.66 -5.69
N LEU A 557 31.37 -9.56 -4.73
CA LEU A 557 31.48 -9.24 -3.30
C LEU A 557 32.91 -8.90 -2.89
N LEU A 558 33.89 -9.67 -3.36
CA LEU A 558 35.31 -9.39 -3.13
C LEU A 558 35.72 -8.03 -3.73
N ASP A 559 35.30 -7.74 -4.96
CA ASP A 559 35.57 -6.46 -5.62
C ASP A 559 34.95 -5.28 -4.83
N PHE A 560 33.72 -5.45 -4.33
CA PHE A 560 33.06 -4.46 -3.47
C PHE A 560 33.86 -4.20 -2.19
N TRP A 561 34.16 -5.24 -1.40
CA TRP A 561 34.86 -5.08 -0.13
C TRP A 561 36.33 -4.67 -0.29
N SER A 562 36.95 -4.93 -1.44
CA SER A 562 38.31 -4.44 -1.73
C SER A 562 38.41 -2.91 -1.83
N SER A 563 37.29 -2.24 -2.07
CA SER A 563 37.20 -0.78 -2.25
C SER A 563 36.42 -0.06 -1.15
N HIS A 564 35.80 -0.80 -0.23
CA HIS A 564 34.92 -0.28 0.82
C HIS A 564 35.39 -0.71 2.21
N GLY A 565 35.25 0.17 3.20
CA GLY A 565 35.73 -0.11 4.56
C GLY A 565 37.26 -0.26 4.64
N THR A 566 38.00 0.44 3.78
CA THR A 566 39.46 0.32 3.67
C THR A 566 40.25 1.43 4.36
N SER A 567 39.58 2.44 4.92
CA SER A 567 40.24 3.51 5.70
C SER A 567 40.96 2.95 6.93
N ASP A 568 41.95 3.66 7.46
CA ASP A 568 42.68 3.29 8.68
C ASP A 568 41.76 2.95 9.87
N LEU A 569 40.64 3.68 10.02
CA LEU A 569 39.65 3.42 11.06
C LEU A 569 38.98 2.04 10.89
N TRP A 570 38.42 1.76 9.72
CA TRP A 570 37.82 0.45 9.42
C TRP A 570 38.84 -0.70 9.47
N GLN A 571 40.09 -0.48 9.04
CA GLN A 571 41.14 -1.50 9.16
C GLN A 571 41.44 -1.84 10.62
N LYS A 572 41.48 -0.83 11.50
CA LYS A 572 41.61 -1.02 12.94
C LYS A 572 40.43 -1.82 13.50
N ILE A 573 39.19 -1.46 13.14
CA ILE A 573 37.98 -2.20 13.54
C ILE A 573 38.04 -3.67 13.07
N TYR A 574 38.41 -3.93 11.81
CA TYR A 574 38.55 -5.29 11.29
C TYR A 574 39.63 -6.08 12.01
N LYS A 575 40.73 -5.44 12.42
CA LYS A 575 41.78 -6.08 13.20
C LYS A 575 41.26 -6.53 14.57
N GLU A 576 40.58 -5.65 15.31
CA GLU A 576 40.01 -6.02 16.62
C GLU A 576 38.99 -7.16 16.50
N ALA A 577 38.21 -7.20 15.42
CA ALA A 577 37.29 -8.30 15.12
C ALA A 577 38.01 -9.63 14.81
N ASN A 578 39.09 -9.60 14.03
CA ASN A 578 39.91 -10.79 13.72
C ASN A 578 40.62 -11.34 14.96
N ASP A 579 41.18 -10.45 15.77
CA ASP A 579 41.92 -10.79 17.00
C ASP A 579 40.98 -11.20 18.15
N LEU A 580 39.66 -11.21 17.93
CA LEU A 580 38.62 -11.49 18.92
C LEU A 580 38.69 -10.59 20.15
N ASN A 581 39.09 -9.33 19.96
CA ASN A 581 39.18 -8.35 21.03
C ASN A 581 37.86 -7.59 21.21
N TYR A 582 36.87 -8.28 21.80
CA TYR A 582 35.50 -7.78 21.99
C TYR A 582 35.44 -6.38 22.62
N ASP A 583 36.24 -6.13 23.66
CA ASP A 583 36.14 -4.91 24.45
C ASP A 583 36.68 -3.69 23.68
N ASN A 584 37.75 -3.86 22.90
CA ASN A 584 38.21 -2.82 21.99
C ASN A 584 37.30 -2.67 20.78
N LEU A 585 36.80 -3.76 20.20
CA LEU A 585 35.86 -3.71 19.08
C LEU A 585 34.62 -2.88 19.43
N ILE A 586 34.09 -3.01 20.66
CA ILE A 586 33.01 -2.15 21.16
C ILE A 586 33.41 -0.67 21.11
N LYS A 587 34.57 -0.32 21.67
CA LYS A 587 35.06 1.07 21.72
C LYS A 587 35.19 1.66 20.31
N GLU A 588 35.85 0.97 19.40
CA GLU A 588 36.09 1.46 18.03
C GLU A 588 34.79 1.66 17.25
N LEU A 589 33.80 0.76 17.41
CA LEU A 589 32.50 0.90 16.76
C LEU A 589 31.63 1.98 17.41
N GLU A 590 31.74 2.18 18.73
CA GLU A 590 31.04 3.25 19.46
C GLU A 590 31.56 4.65 19.13
N GLU A 591 32.79 4.79 18.62
CA GLU A 591 33.35 6.06 18.12
C GLU A 591 32.73 6.52 16.79
N LEU A 592 32.00 5.65 16.09
CA LEU A 592 31.29 5.97 14.84
C LEU A 592 29.92 6.62 15.05
N PHE A 593 29.48 6.78 16.31
CA PHE A 593 28.25 7.44 16.73
C PHE A 593 28.54 8.80 17.36
#